data_AF-A0A1I3TCG5-F1
#
_entry.id   AF-A0A1I3TCG5-F1
#
_cell.length_a   1.000
_cell.length_b   1.000
_cell.length_c   1.000
_cell.angle_alpha   90.00
_cell.angle_beta   90.00
_cell.angle_gamma   90.00
#
_symmetry.space_group_name_H-M   'P 1'
#
loop_
_entity.id
_entity.type
_entity.pdbx_description
1 polymer ?
#
loop_
_entity_poly.entity_id
_entity_poly.type
_entity_poly.pdbx_seq_one_letter_code
_entity_poly.pdbx_strand_id
1 'polypeptide(L)'
;MTRETMDQFEHAYERMMQASIETASEERRRRIKAHDQAEKEFLAKVWWPAVGNLDDLPPAYELVDLTGGTRFADYAYLPPLSFRLIIEIDGFGPHWRDISRWKFADDLQRQNHLLIDGWHLLRFAFDDMKEKPRRCQQAVLLGLAKWGGKVRTEETVLSIMERGLLHLLIESRGELSPTEAAEKAGFNERTARKAFGTLEAKGIVHPIVSRSRRKMRYRLTIKPCAAERRNGVFGERAVRGTAPDLRPIFLRPP
;
A
#
# COMPACT_ATOMS: atom_id res chain seq x y z
N MET A 1 7.24 -6.51 -32.92
CA MET A 1 6.29 -7.63 -32.79
C MET A 1 6.00 -8.17 -34.16
N THR A 2 5.74 -9.48 -34.29
CA THR A 2 5.24 -10.04 -35.56
C THR A 2 3.79 -9.61 -35.78
N ARG A 3 3.28 -9.74 -37.01
CA ARG A 3 1.89 -9.41 -37.34
C ARG A 3 0.90 -10.23 -36.51
N GLU A 4 1.19 -11.51 -36.33
CA GLU A 4 0.38 -12.42 -35.52
C GLU A 4 0.33 -12.00 -34.04
N THR A 5 1.47 -11.61 -33.45
CA THR A 5 1.51 -11.11 -32.07
C THR A 5 0.75 -9.78 -31.92
N MET A 6 0.74 -8.93 -32.95
CA MET A 6 -0.04 -7.69 -32.95
C MET A 6 -1.54 -7.98 -32.98
N ASP A 7 -1.98 -8.91 -33.82
CA ASP A 7 -3.40 -9.29 -33.87
C ASP A 7 -3.85 -9.88 -32.54
N GLN A 8 -3.03 -10.72 -31.89
CA GLN A 8 -3.32 -11.24 -30.55
C GLN A 8 -3.45 -10.13 -29.50
N PHE A 9 -2.56 -9.14 -29.54
CA PHE A 9 -2.62 -7.97 -28.66
C PHE A 9 -3.92 -7.18 -28.85
N GLU A 10 -4.28 -6.85 -30.09
CA GLU A 10 -5.48 -6.07 -30.38
C GLU A 10 -6.75 -6.77 -29.90
N HIS A 11 -6.87 -8.08 -30.15
CA HIS A 11 -8.00 -8.86 -29.63
C HIS A 11 -8.03 -8.90 -28.10
N ALA A 12 -6.87 -9.04 -27.43
CA ALA A 12 -6.81 -9.01 -25.97
C ALA A 12 -7.19 -7.63 -25.41
N TYR A 13 -6.74 -6.56 -26.07
CA TYR A 13 -7.04 -5.18 -25.71
C TYR A 13 -8.54 -4.90 -25.82
N GLU A 14 -9.17 -5.27 -26.94
CA GLU A 14 -10.62 -5.10 -27.12
C GLU A 14 -11.43 -5.83 -26.05
N ARG A 15 -11.07 -7.09 -25.74
CA ARG A 15 -11.72 -7.85 -24.66
C ARG A 15 -11.58 -7.17 -23.30
N MET A 16 -10.37 -6.73 -22.95
CA MET A 16 -10.10 -6.05 -21.69
C MET A 16 -10.91 -4.75 -21.56
N MET A 17 -10.95 -3.95 -22.63
CA MET A 17 -11.70 -2.69 -22.66
C MET A 17 -13.20 -2.92 -22.53
N GLN A 18 -13.75 -3.89 -23.27
CA GLN A 18 -15.17 -4.22 -23.21
C GLN A 18 -15.58 -4.70 -21.81
N ALA A 19 -14.85 -5.66 -21.24
CA ALA A 19 -15.11 -6.16 -19.89
C ALA A 19 -15.01 -5.04 -18.83
N SER A 20 -14.10 -4.09 -19.03
CA SER A 20 -13.92 -2.96 -18.14
C SER A 20 -15.07 -1.95 -18.22
N ILE A 21 -15.65 -1.73 -19.40
CA ILE A 21 -16.78 -0.82 -19.61
C ILE A 21 -18.07 -1.36 -18.96
N GLU A 22 -18.27 -2.67 -19.04
CA GLU A 22 -19.46 -3.36 -18.50
C GLU A 22 -19.54 -3.26 -16.99
N THR A 23 -18.40 -3.36 -16.29
CA THR A 23 -18.31 -3.32 -14.83
C THR A 23 -18.02 -1.92 -14.25
N ALA A 24 -17.74 -0.93 -15.10
CA ALA A 24 -17.36 0.42 -14.69
C ALA A 24 -18.54 1.25 -14.14
N SER A 25 -18.23 2.07 -13.12
CA SER A 25 -19.03 3.24 -12.75
C SER A 25 -19.12 4.24 -13.92
N GLU A 26 -20.04 5.20 -13.85
CA GLU A 26 -20.22 6.19 -14.92
C GLU A 26 -18.95 7.01 -15.19
N GLU A 27 -18.32 7.51 -14.13
CA GLU A 27 -17.07 8.29 -14.25
C GLU A 27 -15.91 7.42 -14.74
N ARG A 28 -15.78 6.19 -14.22
CA ARG A 28 -14.77 5.25 -14.72
C ARG A 28 -14.98 4.95 -16.21
N ARG A 29 -16.22 4.73 -16.63
CA ARG A 29 -16.57 4.47 -18.04
C ARG A 29 -16.23 5.66 -18.93
N ARG A 30 -16.47 6.89 -18.48
CA ARG A 30 -16.08 8.11 -19.19
C ARG A 30 -14.57 8.14 -19.41
N ARG A 31 -13.77 7.80 -18.40
CA ARG A 31 -12.31 7.76 -18.49
C ARG A 31 -11.80 6.66 -19.41
N ILE A 32 -12.37 5.46 -19.34
CA ILE A 32 -12.04 4.36 -20.26
C ILE A 32 -12.32 4.76 -21.72
N LYS A 33 -13.38 5.52 -21.98
CA LYS A 33 -13.69 6.01 -23.33
C LYS A 33 -12.80 7.17 -23.77
N ALA A 34 -12.32 7.98 -22.83
CA ALA A 34 -11.37 9.06 -23.07
C ALA A 34 -9.90 8.59 -23.02
N HIS A 35 -9.67 7.29 -22.86
CA HIS A 35 -8.38 6.65 -22.71
C HIS A 35 -7.46 7.05 -23.88
N ASP A 36 -6.32 7.63 -23.54
CA ASP A 36 -5.45 8.29 -24.49
C ASP A 36 -4.55 7.27 -25.21
N GLN A 37 -3.90 7.72 -26.27
CA GLN A 37 -2.97 6.95 -27.09
C GLN A 37 -1.79 6.45 -26.26
N ALA A 38 -1.42 7.16 -25.20
CA ALA A 38 -0.27 6.86 -24.36
C ALA A 38 -0.42 5.55 -23.58
N GLU A 39 -1.62 5.30 -23.06
CA GLU A 39 -1.97 4.13 -22.28
C GLU A 39 -1.98 2.87 -23.17
N LYS A 40 -2.60 2.95 -24.37
CA LYS A 40 -2.53 1.84 -25.33
C LYS A 40 -1.10 1.59 -25.80
N GLU A 41 -0.32 2.66 -25.99
CA GLU A 41 1.09 2.57 -26.38
C GLU A 41 1.95 1.90 -25.29
N PHE A 42 1.70 2.18 -24.02
CA PHE A 42 2.32 1.46 -22.90
C PHE A 42 2.03 -0.04 -22.99
N LEU A 43 0.77 -0.43 -23.19
CA LEU A 43 0.43 -1.84 -23.29
C LEU A 43 1.14 -2.51 -24.47
N ALA A 44 1.11 -1.89 -25.65
CA ALA A 44 1.70 -2.46 -26.87
C ALA A 44 3.23 -2.53 -26.83
N LYS A 45 3.90 -1.50 -26.27
CA LYS A 45 5.36 -1.38 -26.31
C LYS A 45 6.05 -1.89 -25.05
N VAL A 46 5.37 -1.92 -23.91
CA VAL A 46 5.97 -2.23 -22.61
C VAL A 46 5.35 -3.46 -21.99
N TRP A 47 4.06 -3.42 -21.68
CA TRP A 47 3.43 -4.51 -20.92
C TRP A 47 3.35 -5.81 -21.72
N TRP A 48 2.76 -5.78 -22.92
CA TRP A 48 2.55 -6.97 -23.74
C TRP A 48 3.87 -7.67 -24.11
N PRO A 49 4.94 -6.98 -24.54
CA PRO A 49 6.23 -7.63 -24.78
C PRO A 49 6.90 -8.19 -23.52
N ALA A 50 6.58 -7.68 -22.33
CA ALA A 50 7.14 -8.15 -21.07
C ALA A 50 6.35 -9.32 -20.46
N VAL A 51 5.03 -9.23 -20.46
CA VAL A 51 4.12 -10.13 -19.71
C VAL A 51 3.38 -11.11 -20.64
N GLY A 52 3.11 -10.72 -21.89
CA GLY A 52 2.49 -11.58 -22.91
C GLY A 52 0.97 -11.74 -22.83
N ASN A 53 0.31 -11.07 -21.89
CA ASN A 53 -1.15 -11.04 -21.75
C ASN A 53 -1.61 -9.71 -21.09
N LEU A 54 -2.91 -9.48 -21.00
CA LEU A 54 -3.52 -8.32 -20.33
C LEU A 54 -4.41 -8.74 -19.15
N ASP A 55 -4.21 -9.95 -18.64
CA ASP A 55 -5.04 -10.50 -17.58
C ASP A 55 -4.82 -9.72 -16.28
N ASP A 56 -5.90 -9.57 -15.49
CA ASP A 56 -5.89 -8.87 -14.22
C ASP A 56 -5.36 -7.41 -14.26
N LEU A 57 -5.41 -6.76 -15.43
CA LEU A 57 -4.89 -5.40 -15.65
C LEU A 57 -5.99 -4.40 -16.06
N PRO A 58 -7.01 -4.12 -15.23
CA PRO A 58 -8.03 -3.14 -15.56
C PRO A 58 -7.46 -1.73 -15.83
N PRO A 59 -7.86 -1.07 -16.95
CA PRO A 59 -7.58 0.33 -17.22
C PRO A 59 -8.41 1.26 -16.34
N ALA A 60 -7.97 2.51 -16.19
CA ALA A 60 -8.65 3.57 -15.47
C ALA A 60 -9.20 3.07 -14.12
N TYR A 61 -8.35 2.41 -13.35
CA TYR A 61 -8.77 1.73 -12.12
C TYR A 61 -9.20 2.74 -11.07
N GLU A 62 -10.45 2.61 -10.62
CA GLU A 62 -11.03 3.46 -9.60
C GLU A 62 -10.60 2.99 -8.21
N LEU A 63 -9.97 3.88 -7.45
CA LEU A 63 -9.49 3.62 -6.09
C LEU A 63 -9.93 4.73 -5.14
N VAL A 64 -10.19 4.36 -3.89
CA VAL A 64 -10.46 5.31 -2.81
C VAL A 64 -9.15 5.56 -2.08
N ASP A 65 -8.70 6.81 -2.04
CA ASP A 65 -7.48 7.20 -1.34
C ASP A 65 -7.67 7.22 0.18
N LEU A 66 -6.57 7.42 0.92
CA LEU A 66 -6.62 7.41 2.39
C LEU A 66 -7.41 8.58 3.00
N THR A 67 -7.75 9.59 2.21
CA THR A 67 -8.57 10.73 2.61
C THR A 67 -10.05 10.53 2.27
N GLY A 68 -10.40 9.40 1.65
CA GLY A 68 -11.76 9.08 1.21
C GLY A 68 -12.12 9.64 -0.17
N GLY A 69 -11.17 10.22 -0.90
CA GLY A 69 -11.36 10.73 -2.25
C GLY A 69 -11.25 9.63 -3.30
N THR A 70 -12.10 9.70 -4.34
CA THR A 70 -12.00 8.80 -5.49
C THR A 70 -10.91 9.28 -6.44
N ARG A 71 -10.01 8.36 -6.83
CA ARG A 71 -8.93 8.59 -7.79
C ARG A 71 -8.92 7.50 -8.85
N PHE A 72 -8.26 7.79 -9.96
CA PHE A 72 -8.13 6.88 -11.09
C PHE A 72 -6.67 6.71 -11.45
N ALA A 73 -6.20 5.46 -11.48
CA ALA A 73 -4.90 5.08 -12.00
C ALA A 73 -5.04 4.62 -13.45
N ASP A 74 -4.02 4.82 -14.28
CA ASP A 74 -4.07 4.40 -15.69
C ASP A 74 -4.28 2.89 -15.81
N TYR A 75 -3.53 2.10 -15.01
CA TYR A 75 -3.78 0.67 -14.84
C TYR A 75 -3.58 0.24 -13.38
N ALA A 76 -4.31 -0.79 -12.97
CA ALA A 76 -4.00 -1.55 -11.77
C ALA A 76 -3.82 -3.03 -12.14
N TYR A 77 -2.71 -3.64 -11.71
CA TYR A 77 -2.48 -5.07 -11.82
C TYR A 77 -2.87 -5.76 -10.51
N LEU A 78 -3.86 -6.65 -10.62
CA LEU A 78 -4.56 -7.29 -9.49
C LEU A 78 -4.58 -8.82 -9.64
N PRO A 79 -3.40 -9.48 -9.73
CA PRO A 79 -3.35 -10.92 -9.91
C PRO A 79 -3.96 -11.64 -8.69
N PRO A 80 -4.28 -12.94 -8.79
CA PRO A 80 -4.67 -13.78 -7.65
C PRO A 80 -3.59 -13.93 -6.55
N LEU A 81 -2.47 -13.21 -6.66
CA LEU A 81 -1.36 -13.18 -5.73
C LEU A 81 -1.56 -12.11 -4.64
N SER A 82 -0.76 -12.16 -3.58
CA SER A 82 -0.88 -11.27 -2.42
C SER A 82 -0.31 -9.86 -2.61
N PHE A 83 -0.23 -9.33 -3.84
CA PHE A 83 0.24 -7.97 -4.08
C PHE A 83 -0.64 -7.24 -5.10
N ARG A 84 -0.58 -5.91 -5.06
CA ARG A 84 -1.31 -5.04 -5.98
C ARG A 84 -0.37 -3.98 -6.50
N LEU A 85 -0.43 -3.69 -7.78
CA LEU A 85 0.47 -2.77 -8.45
C LEU A 85 -0.34 -1.73 -9.23
N ILE A 86 -0.06 -0.46 -8.97
CA ILE A 86 -0.52 0.66 -9.79
C ILE A 86 0.54 0.97 -10.85
N ILE A 87 0.08 1.26 -12.07
CA ILE A 87 0.91 1.76 -13.15
C ILE A 87 0.36 3.10 -13.61
N GLU A 88 1.23 4.10 -13.67
CA GLU A 88 0.91 5.45 -14.16
C GLU A 88 1.86 5.83 -15.29
N ILE A 89 1.32 6.58 -16.25
CA ILE A 89 1.99 7.05 -17.45
C ILE A 89 1.98 8.57 -17.42
N ASP A 90 3.16 9.15 -17.23
CA ASP A 90 3.32 10.58 -16.99
C ASP A 90 3.83 11.31 -18.24
N GLY A 91 3.03 12.20 -18.82
CA GLY A 91 3.46 13.09 -19.90
C GLY A 91 4.13 14.37 -19.40
N PHE A 92 5.30 14.74 -19.94
CA PHE A 92 6.04 15.91 -19.45
C PHE A 92 5.28 17.24 -19.57
N GLY A 93 4.64 17.53 -20.71
CA GLY A 93 3.94 18.81 -20.91
C GLY A 93 2.72 18.98 -19.99
N PRO A 94 1.62 18.25 -20.26
CA PRO A 94 0.37 18.42 -19.51
C PRO A 94 0.45 18.01 -18.04
N HIS A 95 1.29 17.02 -17.68
CA HIS A 95 1.33 16.49 -16.31
C HIS A 95 2.42 17.12 -15.44
N TRP A 96 3.48 17.69 -16.01
CA TRP A 96 4.62 18.18 -15.22
C TRP A 96 5.02 19.62 -15.51
N ARG A 97 5.04 20.05 -16.77
CA ARG A 97 5.44 21.42 -17.14
C ARG A 97 4.34 22.43 -16.82
N ASP A 98 3.10 22.06 -17.13
CA ASP A 98 1.94 22.95 -17.09
C ASP A 98 1.07 22.73 -15.82
N ILE A 99 1.57 21.93 -14.86
CA ILE A 99 0.88 21.58 -13.61
C ILE A 99 0.87 22.75 -12.61
N SER A 100 -0.22 22.89 -11.84
CA SER A 100 -0.28 23.86 -10.75
C SER A 100 0.49 23.37 -9.51
N ARG A 101 0.94 24.32 -8.66
CA ARG A 101 1.61 24.00 -7.38
C ARG A 101 0.78 23.08 -6.48
N TRP A 102 -0.54 23.26 -6.48
CA TRP A 102 -1.48 22.45 -5.70
C TRP A 102 -1.59 21.03 -6.24
N LYS A 103 -1.72 20.89 -7.56
CA LYS A 103 -1.79 19.57 -8.20
C LYS A 103 -0.49 18.80 -8.05
N PHE A 104 0.67 19.47 -8.14
CA PHE A 104 1.96 18.85 -7.87
C PHE A 104 2.04 18.30 -6.43
N ALA A 105 1.65 19.10 -5.43
CA ALA A 105 1.63 18.64 -4.04
C ALA A 105 0.65 17.49 -3.83
N ASP A 106 -0.53 17.54 -4.47
CA ASP A 106 -1.53 16.46 -4.43
C ASP A 106 -1.01 15.17 -5.08
N ASP A 107 -0.32 15.23 -6.22
CA ASP A 107 0.25 14.05 -6.89
C ASP A 107 1.35 13.39 -6.02
N LEU A 108 2.15 14.18 -5.30
CA LEU A 108 3.11 13.66 -4.31
C LEU A 108 2.42 12.99 -3.13
N GLN A 109 1.37 13.60 -2.57
CA GLN A 109 0.62 13.01 -1.47
C GLN A 109 -0.12 11.76 -1.90
N ARG A 110 -0.70 11.74 -3.10
CA ARG A 110 -1.31 10.55 -3.71
C ARG A 110 -0.31 9.40 -3.76
N GLN A 111 0.91 9.65 -4.24
CA GLN A 111 1.94 8.62 -4.27
C GLN A 111 2.24 8.08 -2.87
N ASN A 112 2.41 8.96 -1.87
CA ASN A 112 2.64 8.52 -0.48
C ASN A 112 1.48 7.68 0.04
N HIS A 113 0.25 8.11 -0.19
CA HIS A 113 -0.98 7.43 0.21
C HIS A 113 -1.09 6.02 -0.39
N LEU A 114 -0.81 5.86 -1.68
CA LEU A 114 -0.79 4.55 -2.35
C LEU A 114 0.23 3.62 -1.69
N LEU A 115 1.45 4.10 -1.46
CA LEU A 115 2.52 3.30 -0.84
C LEU A 115 2.18 2.91 0.60
N ILE A 116 1.60 3.83 1.38
CA ILE A 116 1.15 3.58 2.77
C ILE A 116 0.03 2.54 2.81
N ASP A 117 -0.87 2.56 1.81
CA ASP A 117 -1.97 1.60 1.72
C ASP A 117 -1.53 0.20 1.29
N GLY A 118 -0.26 0.03 0.93
CA GLY A 118 0.34 -1.24 0.54
C GLY A 118 0.35 -1.49 -0.97
N TRP A 119 0.02 -0.49 -1.79
CA TRP A 119 0.20 -0.60 -3.23
C TRP A 119 1.68 -0.52 -3.59
N HIS A 120 2.07 -1.32 -4.57
CA HIS A 120 3.25 -1.05 -5.35
C HIS A 120 2.91 -0.07 -6.46
N LEU A 121 3.90 0.73 -6.88
CA LEU A 121 3.71 1.77 -7.87
C LEU A 121 4.87 1.75 -8.85
N LEU A 122 4.56 1.71 -10.14
CA LEU A 122 5.48 2.01 -11.22
C LEU A 122 4.96 3.20 -12.02
N ARG A 123 5.80 4.21 -12.18
CA ARG A 123 5.49 5.40 -12.98
C ARG A 123 6.45 5.45 -14.16
N PHE A 124 5.93 5.66 -15.36
CA PHE A 124 6.72 5.75 -16.58
C PHE A 124 6.52 7.09 -17.24
N ALA A 125 7.63 7.79 -17.53
CA ALA A 125 7.56 8.96 -18.39
C ALA A 125 7.16 8.51 -19.81
N PHE A 126 6.22 9.21 -20.43
CA PHE A 126 5.75 8.90 -21.78
C PHE A 126 6.89 8.81 -22.80
N ASP A 127 7.84 9.74 -22.71
CA ASP A 127 9.00 9.78 -23.59
C ASP A 127 9.93 8.58 -23.39
N ASP A 128 10.10 8.08 -22.16
CA ASP A 128 10.89 6.88 -21.90
C ASP A 128 10.25 5.63 -22.49
N MET A 129 8.91 5.54 -22.53
CA MET A 129 8.22 4.43 -23.20
C MET A 129 8.42 4.45 -24.71
N LYS A 130 8.54 5.65 -25.30
CA LYS A 130 8.77 5.83 -26.73
C LYS A 130 10.21 5.56 -27.13
N GLU A 131 11.16 6.14 -26.40
CA GLU A 131 12.58 6.11 -26.75
C GLU A 131 13.29 4.87 -26.19
N LYS A 132 12.89 4.39 -25.01
CA LYS A 132 13.59 3.35 -24.25
C LYS A 132 12.64 2.24 -23.76
N PRO A 133 11.74 1.69 -24.61
CA PRO A 133 10.72 0.73 -24.19
C PRO A 133 11.30 -0.52 -23.49
N ARG A 134 12.48 -1.00 -23.92
CA ARG A 134 13.15 -2.16 -23.27
C ARG A 134 13.51 -1.90 -21.81
N ARG A 135 13.86 -0.66 -21.45
CA ARG A 135 14.15 -0.29 -20.06
C ARG A 135 12.87 -0.33 -19.21
N CYS A 136 11.76 0.16 -19.76
CA CYS A 136 10.46 0.09 -19.11
C CYS A 136 10.00 -1.37 -18.93
N GLN A 137 10.17 -2.21 -19.96
CA GLN A 137 9.86 -3.65 -19.91
C GLN A 137 10.64 -4.34 -18.78
N GLN A 138 11.94 -4.07 -18.68
CA GLN A 138 12.78 -4.63 -17.63
C GLN A 138 12.34 -4.17 -16.23
N ALA A 139 11.93 -2.91 -16.08
CA ALA A 139 11.40 -2.41 -14.80
C ALA A 139 10.11 -3.13 -14.40
N VAL A 140 9.19 -3.36 -15.35
CA VAL A 140 7.98 -4.17 -15.11
C VAL A 140 8.35 -5.57 -14.65
N LEU A 141 9.21 -6.28 -15.39
CA LEU A 141 9.63 -7.64 -15.07
C LEU A 141 10.31 -7.74 -13.69
N LEU A 142 11.19 -6.79 -13.35
CA LEU A 142 11.86 -6.75 -12.05
C LEU A 142 10.87 -6.48 -10.90
N GLY A 143 9.91 -5.58 -11.10
CA GLY A 143 8.85 -5.31 -10.14
C GLY A 143 7.99 -6.55 -9.88
N LEU A 144 7.50 -7.17 -10.95
CA LEU A 144 6.70 -8.40 -10.88
C LEU A 144 7.48 -9.54 -10.21
N ALA A 145 8.76 -9.74 -10.54
CA ALA A 145 9.59 -10.76 -9.89
C ALA A 145 9.79 -10.48 -8.38
N LYS A 146 10.00 -9.21 -8.01
CA LYS A 146 10.24 -8.81 -6.62
C LYS A 146 9.00 -8.96 -5.74
N TRP A 147 7.83 -8.61 -6.27
CA TRP A 147 6.59 -8.52 -5.50
C TRP A 147 5.70 -9.76 -5.66
N GLY A 148 5.70 -10.40 -6.84
CA GLY A 148 4.96 -11.63 -7.11
C GLY A 148 5.55 -12.87 -6.44
N GLY A 149 6.83 -12.86 -6.05
CA GLY A 149 7.51 -14.00 -5.40
C GLY A 149 7.31 -14.13 -3.89
N LYS A 150 6.61 -13.19 -3.23
CA LYS A 150 6.34 -13.25 -1.79
C LYS A 150 4.90 -13.67 -1.56
N VAL A 151 4.65 -14.97 -1.49
CA VAL A 151 3.47 -15.49 -0.77
C VAL A 151 3.67 -15.11 0.70
N ARG A 152 3.19 -13.93 1.09
CA ARG A 152 2.98 -13.64 2.51
C ARG A 152 1.73 -14.41 2.90
N THR A 153 1.96 -15.51 3.62
CA THR A 153 0.93 -16.26 4.32
C THR A 153 0.09 -15.29 5.15
N GLU A 154 -1.20 -15.21 4.82
CA GLU A 154 -2.25 -14.50 5.57
C GLU A 154 -1.88 -13.06 5.96
N GLU A 155 -1.84 -12.15 4.98
CA GLU A 155 -1.87 -10.73 5.31
C GLU A 155 -3.20 -10.40 6.00
N THR A 156 -3.15 -10.18 7.31
CA THR A 156 -4.23 -9.52 8.03
C THR A 156 -4.37 -8.12 7.44
N VAL A 157 -5.39 -7.92 6.60
CA VAL A 157 -5.66 -6.61 5.98
C VAL A 157 -5.98 -5.61 7.09
N LEU A 158 -5.12 -4.60 7.24
CA LEU A 158 -5.29 -3.50 8.19
C LEU A 158 -5.77 -2.27 7.43
N SER A 159 -6.76 -1.56 7.97
CA SER A 159 -7.11 -0.21 7.53
C SER A 159 -6.00 0.78 7.89
N ILE A 160 -6.01 1.94 7.25
CA ILE A 160 -5.09 3.06 7.51
C ILE A 160 -5.04 3.41 8.99
N MET A 161 -6.22 3.49 9.60
CA MET A 161 -6.39 3.80 11.02
C MET A 161 -5.72 2.76 11.90
N GLU A 162 -5.87 1.49 11.57
CA GLU A 162 -5.24 0.39 12.30
C GLU A 162 -3.71 0.42 12.15
N ARG A 163 -3.19 0.69 10.94
CA ARG A 163 -1.74 0.85 10.70
C ARG A 163 -1.17 2.05 11.48
N GLY A 164 -1.85 3.20 11.44
CA GLY A 164 -1.46 4.39 12.18
C GLY A 164 -1.47 4.15 13.70
N LEU A 165 -2.48 3.48 14.22
CA LEU A 165 -2.54 3.10 15.64
C LEU A 165 -1.42 2.13 16.04
N LEU A 166 -1.08 1.16 15.19
CA LEU A 166 0.04 0.25 15.45
C LEU A 166 1.37 1.00 15.48
N HIS A 167 1.58 1.95 14.57
CA HIS A 167 2.78 2.79 14.57
C HIS A 167 2.89 3.59 15.89
N LEU A 168 1.82 4.27 16.29
CA LEU A 168 1.78 5.03 17.55
C LEU A 168 1.93 4.13 18.78
N LEU A 169 1.42 2.90 18.73
CA LEU A 169 1.65 1.89 19.77
C LEU A 169 3.14 1.56 19.88
N ILE A 170 3.83 1.31 18.77
CA ILE A 170 5.28 1.02 18.75
C ILE A 170 6.06 2.20 19.34
N GLU A 171 5.76 3.43 18.92
CA GLU A 171 6.38 4.64 19.47
C GLU A 171 6.10 4.82 20.97
N SER A 172 4.92 4.39 21.43
CA SER A 172 4.47 4.48 22.83
C SER A 172 4.84 3.24 23.65
N ARG A 173 5.96 2.58 23.29
CA ARG A 173 6.50 1.38 23.99
C ARG A 173 5.53 0.21 24.06
N GLY A 174 4.70 0.06 23.03
CA GLY A 174 3.74 -1.03 22.87
C GLY A 174 2.44 -0.85 23.64
N GLU A 175 2.18 0.30 24.27
CA GLU A 175 0.93 0.58 24.98
C GLU A 175 0.38 1.98 24.67
N LEU A 176 -0.90 2.08 24.36
CA LEU A 176 -1.54 3.34 23.98
C LEU A 176 -3.01 3.37 24.40
N SER A 177 -3.46 4.49 24.98
CA SER A 177 -4.88 4.74 25.22
C SER A 177 -5.58 5.32 23.98
N PRO A 178 -6.91 5.13 23.83
CA PRO A 178 -7.67 5.78 22.77
C PRO A 178 -7.54 7.31 22.74
N THR A 179 -7.43 7.93 23.92
CA THR A 179 -7.29 9.38 24.07
C THR A 179 -5.91 9.85 23.59
N GLU A 180 -4.83 9.21 24.04
CA GLU A 180 -3.47 9.50 23.56
C GLU A 180 -3.33 9.26 22.05
N ALA A 181 -3.96 8.21 21.53
CA ALA A 181 -3.98 7.91 20.10
C ALA A 181 -4.69 9.01 19.28
N ALA A 182 -5.84 9.46 19.76
CA ALA A 182 -6.62 10.54 19.14
C ALA A 182 -5.82 11.85 19.10
N GLU A 183 -5.17 12.19 20.21
CA GLU A 183 -4.32 13.39 20.32
C GLU A 183 -3.12 13.33 19.36
N LYS A 184 -2.38 12.21 19.35
CA LYS A 184 -1.18 12.07 18.51
C LYS A 184 -1.49 11.97 17.02
N ALA A 185 -2.64 11.41 16.66
CA ALA A 185 -2.98 11.15 15.27
C ALA A 185 -3.94 12.17 14.65
N GLY A 186 -4.46 13.12 15.44
CA GLY A 186 -5.34 14.19 14.97
C GLY A 186 -6.74 13.74 14.58
N PHE A 187 -7.27 12.65 15.15
CA PHE A 187 -8.63 12.16 14.87
C PHE A 187 -9.47 11.93 16.13
N ASN A 188 -10.80 11.78 15.98
CA ASN A 188 -11.74 11.64 17.10
C ASN A 188 -11.50 10.34 17.93
N GLU A 189 -11.58 10.44 19.26
CA GLU A 189 -11.43 9.30 20.19
C GLU A 189 -12.39 8.14 19.89
N ARG A 190 -13.62 8.42 19.46
CA ARG A 190 -14.59 7.38 19.04
C ARG A 190 -14.05 6.55 17.88
N THR A 191 -13.38 7.18 16.92
CA THR A 191 -12.75 6.51 15.77
C THR A 191 -11.56 5.67 16.25
N ALA A 192 -10.74 6.20 17.16
CA ALA A 192 -9.66 5.46 17.80
C ALA A 192 -10.17 4.18 18.48
N ARG A 193 -11.24 4.29 19.28
CA ARG A 193 -11.87 3.15 19.97
C ARG A 193 -12.38 2.09 19.01
N LYS A 194 -13.00 2.50 17.89
CA LYS A 194 -13.48 1.57 16.87
C LYS A 194 -12.31 0.80 16.23
N ALA A 195 -11.25 1.49 15.84
CA ALA A 195 -10.08 0.87 15.22
C ALA A 195 -9.27 -0.01 16.19
N PHE A 196 -9.20 0.33 17.48
CA PHE A 196 -8.66 -0.57 18.48
C PHE A 196 -9.50 -1.84 18.65
N GLY A 197 -10.84 -1.73 18.59
CA GLY A 197 -11.73 -2.89 18.64
C GLY A 197 -11.55 -3.85 17.45
N THR A 198 -11.27 -3.32 16.25
CA THR A 198 -10.99 -4.16 15.08
C THR A 198 -9.61 -4.81 15.16
N LEU A 199 -8.59 -4.11 15.66
CA LEU A 199 -7.27 -4.70 15.96
C LEU A 199 -7.34 -5.81 17.01
N GLU A 200 -8.17 -5.63 18.04
CA GLU A 200 -8.42 -6.64 19.07
C GLU A 200 -9.10 -7.89 18.48
N ALA A 201 -10.11 -7.70 17.62
CA ALA A 201 -10.76 -8.81 16.92
C ALA A 201 -9.79 -9.58 16.00
N LYS A 202 -8.77 -8.89 15.45
CA LYS A 202 -7.68 -9.49 14.66
C LYS A 202 -6.59 -10.15 15.51
N GLY A 203 -6.67 -10.06 16.84
CA GLY A 203 -5.69 -10.63 17.76
C GLY A 203 -4.33 -9.92 17.77
N ILE A 204 -4.28 -8.66 17.29
CA ILE A 204 -3.04 -7.88 17.16
C ILE A 204 -2.76 -7.05 18.42
N VAL A 205 -3.82 -6.67 19.13
CA VAL A 205 -3.73 -5.95 20.40
C VAL A 205 -4.64 -6.59 21.46
N HIS A 206 -4.32 -6.37 22.73
CA HIS A 206 -5.18 -6.75 23.84
C HIS A 206 -5.51 -5.55 24.72
N PRO A 207 -6.76 -5.40 25.19
CA PRO A 207 -7.15 -4.29 26.03
C PRO A 207 -6.62 -4.47 27.47
N ILE A 208 -6.15 -3.37 28.05
CA ILE A 208 -5.92 -3.21 29.48
C ILE A 208 -7.20 -2.63 30.08
N VAL A 209 -7.84 -3.41 30.94
CA VAL A 209 -9.14 -3.08 31.55
C VAL A 209 -8.97 -2.51 32.96
N SER A 210 -9.85 -1.58 33.34
CA SER A 210 -9.95 -1.08 34.71
C SER A 210 -10.54 -2.15 35.65
N ARG A 211 -10.48 -1.89 36.96
CA ARG A 211 -11.22 -2.68 37.98
C ARG A 211 -12.72 -2.77 37.69
N SER A 212 -13.30 -1.74 37.07
CA SER A 212 -14.70 -1.69 36.63
C SER A 212 -14.96 -2.27 35.24
N ARG A 213 -14.01 -3.04 34.68
CA ARG A 213 -14.05 -3.67 33.34
C ARG A 213 -14.11 -2.70 32.15
N ARG A 214 -13.76 -1.42 32.34
CA ARG A 214 -13.68 -0.45 31.23
C ARG A 214 -12.37 -0.62 30.48
N LYS A 215 -12.40 -0.72 29.14
CA LYS A 215 -11.19 -0.73 28.29
C LYS A 215 -10.51 0.65 28.33
N MET A 216 -9.31 0.71 28.92
CA MET A 216 -8.58 1.95 29.17
C MET A 216 -7.44 2.17 28.17
N ARG A 217 -6.65 1.12 27.92
CA ARG A 217 -5.49 1.15 27.03
C ARG A 217 -5.46 -0.13 26.20
N TYR A 218 -4.64 -0.15 25.16
CA TYR A 218 -4.38 -1.33 24.36
C TYR A 218 -2.87 -1.60 24.34
N ARG A 219 -2.48 -2.87 24.41
CA ARG A 219 -1.11 -3.33 24.34
C ARG A 219 -0.92 -4.20 23.10
N LEU A 220 0.22 -4.07 22.42
CA LEU A 220 0.60 -4.97 21.31
C LEU A 220 0.67 -6.42 21.79
N THR A 221 0.07 -7.31 21.01
CA THR A 221 0.19 -8.75 21.21
C THR A 221 1.54 -9.21 20.67
N ILE A 222 2.51 -9.40 21.55
CA ILE A 222 3.77 -10.05 21.19
C ILE A 222 3.51 -11.56 21.25
N LYS A 223 3.38 -12.21 20.08
CA LYS A 223 3.48 -13.68 20.04
C LYS A 223 4.91 -14.02 20.47
N PRO A 224 5.12 -14.82 21.53
CA PRO A 224 6.46 -15.28 21.86
C PRO A 224 7.03 -15.99 20.63
N CYS A 225 8.17 -15.54 20.16
CA CYS A 225 8.94 -16.29 19.18
C CYS A 225 9.26 -17.64 19.83
N ALA A 226 8.94 -18.75 19.15
CA ALA A 226 9.21 -20.10 19.64
C ALA A 226 10.73 -20.36 19.62
N ALA A 227 11.45 -19.73 20.54
CA ALA A 227 12.89 -19.87 20.71
C ALA A 227 13.26 -19.62 22.19
N GLU A 228 12.58 -20.31 23.12
CA GLU A 228 13.08 -20.49 24.50
C GLU A 228 12.24 -21.59 25.19
N ARG A 229 12.42 -22.83 24.72
CA ARG A 229 12.32 -23.99 25.59
C ARG A 229 13.68 -24.68 25.59
N ARG A 230 14.55 -24.26 26.50
CA ARG A 230 15.56 -25.16 27.07
C ARG A 230 15.38 -25.17 28.58
N ASN A 231 15.09 -26.37 29.06
CA ASN A 231 15.06 -26.74 30.46
C ASN A 231 16.35 -26.31 31.16
N GLY A 232 16.24 -25.87 32.42
CA GLY A 232 17.37 -25.60 33.28
C GLY A 232 16.91 -25.12 34.65
N VAL A 233 16.51 -26.08 35.48
CA VAL A 233 16.41 -25.95 36.94
C VAL A 233 17.67 -25.26 37.46
N PHE A 234 17.57 -24.16 38.22
CA PHE A 234 18.43 -23.87 39.37
C PHE A 234 17.92 -22.65 40.17
N GLY A 235 17.53 -22.92 41.41
CA GLY A 235 18.01 -22.20 42.60
C GLY A 235 17.51 -20.78 42.86
N GLU A 236 16.68 -20.65 43.89
CA GLU A 236 16.55 -19.44 44.69
C GLU A 236 17.91 -18.79 45.01
N ARG A 237 18.03 -17.47 44.80
CA ARG A 237 18.58 -16.53 45.79
C ARG A 237 18.32 -15.09 45.35
N ALA A 238 17.62 -14.37 46.22
CA ALA A 238 17.48 -12.93 46.18
C ALA A 238 18.85 -12.25 46.31
N VAL A 239 19.17 -11.31 45.41
CA VAL A 239 20.18 -10.28 45.65
C VAL A 239 19.64 -8.95 45.10
N ARG A 240 19.53 -7.98 46.00
CA ARG A 240 19.26 -6.57 45.71
C ARG A 240 20.39 -6.01 44.83
N GLY A 241 20.06 -5.38 43.72
CA GLY A 241 21.03 -4.69 42.86
C GLY A 241 20.35 -3.60 42.06
N THR A 242 20.81 -2.37 42.25
CA THR A 242 20.37 -1.10 41.67
C THR A 242 20.32 -1.11 40.14
N ALA A 243 19.24 -0.54 39.57
CA ALA A 243 19.09 -0.33 38.13
C ALA A 243 20.09 0.72 37.61
N PRO A 244 20.79 0.48 36.49
CA PRO A 244 21.56 1.53 35.83
C PRO A 244 20.66 2.45 35.00
N ASP A 245 20.86 3.76 35.19
CA ASP A 245 20.23 4.90 34.51
C ASP A 245 20.54 4.89 33.01
N LEU A 246 19.55 4.53 32.17
CA LEU A 246 19.64 4.68 30.72
C LEU A 246 18.95 5.98 30.30
N ARG A 247 19.72 7.06 30.23
CA ARG A 247 19.28 8.31 29.59
C ARG A 247 19.42 8.21 28.08
N PRO A 248 18.41 8.65 27.30
CA PRO A 248 18.51 8.71 25.84
C PRO A 248 19.43 9.86 25.40
N ILE A 249 20.40 9.54 24.55
CA ILE A 249 21.28 10.50 23.87
C ILE A 249 20.46 11.15 22.74
N PHE A 250 20.12 12.43 22.90
CA PHE A 250 19.58 13.26 21.81
C PHE A 250 20.71 13.63 20.84
N LEU A 251 20.60 13.18 19.59
CA LEU A 251 21.39 13.72 18.48
C LEU A 251 20.88 15.15 18.19
N ARG A 252 21.75 16.15 18.36
CA ARG A 252 21.53 17.51 17.83
C ARG A 252 21.83 17.51 16.32
N PRO A 253 21.07 18.26 15.50
CA PRO A 253 21.33 18.35 14.08
C PRO A 253 22.45 19.36 13.78
N PRO A 254 23.20 19.19 12.69
CA PRO A 254 23.70 20.31 11.90
C PRO A 254 22.59 20.88 10.99
#